data_AF-A0A9W4HIA9-F1
#
_entry.id   AF-A0A9W4HIA9-F1
#
_cell.length_a   1.000
_cell.length_b   1.000
_cell.length_c   1.000
_cell.angle_alpha   90.00
_cell.angle_beta   90.00
_cell.angle_gamma   90.00
#
_symmetry.space_group_name_H-M   'P 1'
#
loop_
_entity.id
_entity.type
_entity.pdbx_description
1 polymer ?
#
loop_
_entity_poly.entity_id
_entity_poly.type
_entity_poly.pdbx_seq_one_letter_code
_entity_poly.pdbx_strand_id
1 'polypeptide(L)'
;MWLLDLASQLPQSVQLDGFDLSEEQFPHQDIWPVNITFNKLDAFGDVPDHVANKYDVVHLRLWSGIVRNNDPSRLIRHAAGLLKPGGYLQWEDADLGKTVFRGETAEQVAQVARSIFRAESLQFE
;
A
#
# COMPACT_ATOMS: atom_id res chain seq x y z
N MET A 1 -1.55 -5.81 12.37
CA MET A 1 -1.35 -5.66 10.91
C MET A 1 -2.69 -5.26 10.37
N TRP A 2 -2.77 -4.18 9.59
CA TRP A 2 -4.04 -3.50 9.29
C TRP A 2 -5.17 -4.44 8.84
N LEU A 3 -4.90 -5.38 7.93
CA LEU A 3 -5.93 -6.31 7.44
C LEU A 3 -6.47 -7.25 8.53
N LEU A 4 -5.62 -7.71 9.44
CA LEU A 4 -6.04 -8.51 10.60
C LEU A 4 -6.87 -7.68 11.58
N ASP A 5 -6.46 -6.42 11.80
CA ASP A 5 -7.16 -5.48 12.68
C ASP A 5 -8.56 -5.14 12.12
N LEU A 6 -8.68 -4.99 10.78
CA LEU A 6 -9.95 -4.80 10.08
C LEU A 6 -10.85 -6.03 10.17
N ALA A 7 -10.30 -7.23 10.02
CA ALA A 7 -11.07 -8.47 10.09
C ALA A 7 -11.76 -8.68 11.45
N SER A 8 -11.17 -8.17 12.53
CA SER A 8 -11.79 -8.21 13.87
C SER A 8 -13.04 -7.31 14.01
N GLN A 9 -13.23 -6.38 13.08
CA GLN A 9 -14.31 -5.38 13.10
C GLN A 9 -15.39 -5.66 12.05
N LEU A 10 -15.15 -6.60 11.14
CA LEU A 10 -16.07 -6.94 10.05
C LEU A 10 -16.70 -8.33 10.25
N PRO A 11 -17.91 -8.57 9.71
CA PRO A 11 -18.48 -9.91 9.69
C PRO A 11 -17.59 -10.89 8.92
N GLN A 12 -17.54 -12.15 9.36
CA GLN A 12 -16.78 -13.22 8.68
C GLN A 12 -17.26 -13.52 7.25
N SER A 13 -18.43 -13.00 6.85
CA SER A 13 -18.92 -13.08 5.47
C SER A 13 -18.16 -12.15 4.51
N VAL A 14 -17.34 -11.23 5.01
CA VAL A 14 -16.50 -10.35 4.18
C VAL A 14 -15.18 -11.04 3.86
N GLN A 15 -14.87 -11.21 2.57
CA GLN A 15 -13.57 -11.69 2.12
C GLN A 15 -12.53 -10.55 2.14
N LEU A 16 -11.35 -10.83 2.68
CA LEU A 16 -10.25 -9.88 2.79
C LEU A 16 -8.98 -10.47 2.16
N ASP A 17 -8.49 -9.85 1.09
CA ASP A 17 -7.27 -10.28 0.43
C ASP A 17 -6.15 -9.23 0.65
N GLY A 18 -5.05 -9.66 1.24
CA GLY A 18 -3.85 -8.86 1.45
C GLY A 18 -2.80 -9.12 0.38
N PHE A 19 -2.19 -8.07 -0.14
CA PHE A 19 -1.21 -8.14 -1.20
C PHE A 19 0.08 -7.43 -0.84
N ASP A 20 1.21 -8.04 -1.22
CA ASP A 20 2.54 -7.43 -1.17
C ASP A 20 3.39 -7.97 -2.34
N LEU A 21 4.51 -7.35 -2.64
CA LEU A 21 5.45 -7.84 -3.64
C LEU A 21 6.15 -9.13 -3.17
N SER A 22 6.34 -9.30 -1.86
CA SER A 22 6.97 -10.47 -1.25
C SER A 22 6.16 -11.08 -0.11
N GLU A 23 6.42 -12.36 0.18
CA GLU A 23 5.78 -13.08 1.30
C GLU A 23 6.46 -12.79 2.65
N GLU A 24 7.58 -12.06 2.65
CA GLU A 24 8.44 -11.89 3.85
C GLU A 24 7.76 -11.13 4.98
N GLN A 25 6.78 -10.28 4.65
CA GLN A 25 6.02 -9.50 5.62
C GLN A 25 4.69 -10.16 6.02
N PHE A 26 4.39 -11.35 5.50
CA PHE A 26 3.13 -12.03 5.81
C PHE A 26 3.14 -12.59 7.23
N PRO A 27 1.98 -12.58 7.93
CA PRO A 27 1.87 -13.30 9.18
C PRO A 27 1.94 -14.81 8.93
N HIS A 28 2.30 -15.59 9.94
CA HIS A 28 2.28 -17.05 9.82
C HIS A 28 0.87 -17.55 9.47
N GLN A 29 0.74 -18.53 8.57
CA GLN A 29 -0.58 -18.98 8.07
C GLN A 29 -1.51 -19.49 9.17
N ASP A 30 -0.97 -20.12 10.21
CA ASP A 30 -1.75 -20.65 11.34
C ASP A 30 -2.55 -19.58 12.12
N ILE A 31 -2.22 -18.29 11.96
CA ILE A 31 -2.92 -17.19 12.61
C ILE A 31 -3.88 -16.45 11.67
N TRP A 32 -4.08 -16.94 10.44
CA TRP A 32 -4.98 -16.31 9.49
C TRP A 32 -6.43 -16.67 9.81
N PRO A 33 -7.32 -15.68 9.98
CA PRO A 33 -8.75 -15.93 9.99
C PRO A 33 -9.21 -16.56 8.66
N VAL A 34 -10.28 -17.36 8.71
CA VAL A 34 -10.80 -18.12 7.56
C VAL A 34 -11.18 -17.26 6.35
N ASN A 35 -11.53 -16.00 6.57
CA ASN A 35 -11.95 -15.05 5.55
C ASN A 35 -10.83 -14.11 5.10
N ILE A 36 -9.56 -14.43 5.43
CA ILE A 36 -8.39 -13.66 5.01
C ILE A 36 -7.46 -14.54 4.15
N THR A 37 -6.87 -13.95 3.11
CA THR A 37 -5.77 -14.57 2.39
C THR A 37 -4.69 -13.54 2.08
N PHE A 38 -3.42 -13.90 2.24
CA PHE A 38 -2.29 -13.07 1.79
C PHE A 38 -1.65 -13.69 0.54
N ASN A 39 -1.41 -12.88 -0.48
CA ASN A 39 -0.85 -13.31 -1.75
C ASN A 39 0.15 -12.28 -2.30
N LYS A 40 1.04 -12.73 -3.19
CA LYS A 40 1.91 -11.81 -3.91
C LYS A 40 1.18 -11.13 -5.06
N LEU A 41 1.44 -9.84 -5.24
CA LEU A 41 0.97 -9.08 -6.40
C LEU A 41 1.87 -7.86 -6.61
N ASP A 42 2.36 -7.70 -7.85
CA ASP A 42 3.09 -6.52 -8.27
C ASP A 42 2.11 -5.42 -8.69
N ALA A 43 1.95 -4.40 -7.85
CA ALA A 43 1.04 -3.28 -8.08
C ALA A 43 1.46 -2.34 -9.23
N PHE A 44 2.65 -2.52 -9.81
CA PHE A 44 3.10 -1.79 -11.00
C PHE A 44 3.08 -2.62 -12.28
N GLY A 45 2.78 -3.92 -12.16
CA GLY A 45 2.59 -4.85 -13.27
C GLY A 45 1.15 -4.86 -13.80
N ASP A 46 0.86 -5.85 -14.64
CA ASP A 46 -0.51 -6.09 -15.14
C ASP A 46 -1.38 -6.73 -14.05
N VAL A 47 -2.67 -6.42 -14.07
CA VAL A 47 -3.64 -7.03 -13.14
C VAL A 47 -3.87 -8.49 -13.55
N PRO A 48 -3.60 -9.46 -12.66
CA PRO A 48 -3.85 -10.86 -12.99
C PRO A 48 -5.36 -11.17 -13.14
N ASP A 49 -5.71 -12.01 -14.11
CA ASP A 49 -7.12 -12.32 -14.43
C ASP A 49 -7.96 -12.78 -13.24
N HIS A 50 -7.36 -13.54 -12.31
CA HIS A 50 -8.06 -14.10 -11.15
C HIS A 50 -8.45 -13.06 -10.07
N VAL A 51 -7.93 -11.83 -10.18
CA VAL A 51 -8.24 -10.70 -9.28
C VAL A 51 -8.77 -9.47 -10.02
N ALA A 52 -8.87 -9.52 -11.35
CA ALA A 52 -9.44 -8.44 -12.15
C ALA A 52 -10.93 -8.25 -11.83
N ASN A 53 -11.34 -7.00 -11.63
CA ASN A 53 -12.71 -6.59 -11.33
C ASN A 53 -13.37 -7.38 -10.19
N LYS A 54 -12.59 -7.77 -9.17
CA LYS A 54 -13.03 -8.69 -8.12
C LYS A 54 -13.49 -7.99 -6.86
N TYR A 55 -12.99 -6.79 -6.58
CA TYR A 55 -13.13 -6.16 -5.27
C TYR A 55 -14.15 -5.02 -5.27
N ASP A 56 -14.97 -4.97 -4.22
CA ASP A 56 -15.89 -3.85 -3.98
C ASP A 56 -15.12 -2.63 -3.43
N VAL A 57 -14.03 -2.88 -2.70
CA VAL A 57 -13.12 -1.86 -2.16
C VAL A 57 -11.67 -2.30 -2.35
N VAL A 58 -10.83 -1.39 -2.82
CA VAL A 58 -9.36 -1.56 -2.85
C VAL A 58 -8.76 -0.48 -1.95
N HIS A 59 -7.95 -0.90 -0.98
CA HIS A 59 -7.27 0.00 -0.07
C HIS A 59 -5.78 0.07 -0.39
N LEU A 60 -5.26 1.29 -0.55
CA LEU A 60 -3.84 1.59 -0.72
C LEU A 60 -3.35 2.35 0.50
N ARG A 61 -2.22 1.94 1.07
CA ARG A 61 -1.63 2.56 2.26
C ARG A 61 -0.12 2.72 2.15
N LEU A 62 0.38 3.92 2.48
CA LEU A 62 1.82 4.26 2.54
C LEU A 62 2.57 4.08 1.20
N TRP A 63 1.94 4.46 0.08
CA TRP A 63 2.51 4.32 -1.26
C TRP A 63 3.39 5.50 -1.68
N SER A 64 3.29 6.67 -1.01
CA SER A 64 4.12 7.84 -1.34
C SER A 64 5.62 7.53 -1.31
N GLY A 65 6.08 6.67 -0.39
CA GLY A 65 7.48 6.26 -0.30
C GLY A 65 7.95 5.27 -1.38
N ILE A 66 7.06 4.85 -2.28
CA ILE A 66 7.31 3.83 -3.31
C ILE A 66 7.13 4.42 -4.71
N VAL A 67 6.16 5.33 -4.88
CA VAL A 67 5.88 6.00 -6.15
C VAL A 67 7.07 6.87 -6.56
N ARG A 68 7.72 6.51 -7.67
CA ARG A 68 8.85 7.25 -8.24
C ARG A 68 8.38 8.30 -9.24
N ASN A 69 9.20 9.33 -9.42
CA ASN A 69 9.00 10.41 -10.40
C ASN A 69 7.68 11.17 -10.23
N ASN A 70 7.05 11.09 -9.04
CA ASN A 70 5.73 11.64 -8.77
C ASN A 70 4.65 11.16 -9.78
N ASP A 71 4.79 9.93 -10.30
CA ASP A 71 3.84 9.33 -11.24
C ASP A 71 3.12 8.12 -10.62
N PRO A 72 1.95 8.33 -9.97
CA PRO A 72 1.16 7.25 -9.42
C PRO A 72 0.30 6.52 -10.46
N SER A 73 0.36 6.91 -11.75
CA SER A 73 -0.64 6.49 -12.74
C SER A 73 -0.70 4.98 -12.94
N ARG A 74 0.45 4.28 -12.87
CA ARG A 74 0.49 2.81 -12.96
C ARG A 74 -0.22 2.15 -11.78
N LEU A 75 0.10 2.59 -10.57
CA LEU A 75 -0.52 2.11 -9.33
C LEU A 75 -2.03 2.34 -9.35
N ILE A 76 -2.48 3.54 -9.73
CA ILE A 76 -3.91 3.88 -9.80
C ILE A 76 -4.61 3.00 -10.84
N ARG A 77 -4.04 2.81 -12.03
CA ARG A 77 -4.63 1.94 -13.06
C ARG A 77 -4.70 0.49 -12.60
N HIS A 78 -3.66 -0.01 -11.94
CA HIS A 78 -3.64 -1.36 -11.40
C HIS A 78 -4.75 -1.53 -10.35
N ALA A 79 -4.79 -0.64 -9.35
CA ALA A 79 -5.82 -0.65 -8.31
C ALA A 79 -7.24 -0.51 -8.88
N ALA A 80 -7.43 0.30 -9.92
CA ALA A 80 -8.70 0.43 -10.63
C ALA A 80 -9.09 -0.87 -11.36
N GLY A 81 -8.13 -1.59 -11.94
CA GLY A 81 -8.39 -2.88 -12.60
C GLY A 81 -8.76 -4.02 -11.63
N LEU A 82 -8.44 -3.87 -10.34
CA LEU A 82 -8.90 -4.78 -9.28
C LEU A 82 -10.36 -4.53 -8.88
N LEU A 83 -10.89 -3.32 -9.11
CA LEU A 83 -12.22 -2.93 -8.68
C LEU A 83 -13.32 -3.44 -9.62
N LYS A 84 -14.40 -3.95 -9.04
CA LYS A 84 -15.68 -4.13 -9.75
C LYS A 84 -16.17 -2.78 -10.31
N PRO A 85 -17.00 -2.78 -11.37
CA PRO A 85 -17.71 -1.57 -11.79
C PRO A 85 -18.50 -0.94 -10.62
N GLY A 86 -18.19 0.31 -10.29
CA GLY A 86 -18.79 1.04 -9.17
C GLY A 86 -18.13 0.80 -7.80
N GLY A 87 -17.01 0.08 -7.74
CA GLY A 87 -16.22 -0.11 -6.52
C GLY A 87 -15.48 1.15 -6.07
N TYR A 88 -14.94 1.11 -4.85
CA TYR A 88 -14.31 2.25 -4.19
C TYR A 88 -12.80 2.05 -4.03
N LEU A 89 -12.03 3.08 -4.39
CA LEU A 89 -10.61 3.17 -4.04
C LEU A 89 -10.46 4.01 -2.78
N GLN A 90 -9.84 3.45 -1.74
CA GLN A 90 -9.46 4.20 -0.54
C GLN A 90 -7.93 4.30 -0.48
N TRP A 91 -7.38 5.50 -0.67
CA TRP A 91 -5.97 5.78 -0.51
C TRP A 91 -5.71 6.53 0.81
N GLU A 92 -4.93 5.93 1.70
CA GLU A 92 -4.42 6.57 2.92
C GLU A 92 -2.90 6.72 2.84
N ASP A 93 -2.37 7.92 3.08
CA ASP A 93 -0.93 8.14 3.04
C ASP A 93 -0.47 9.16 4.09
N ALA A 94 0.83 9.16 4.36
CA ALA A 94 1.46 10.16 5.20
C ALA A 94 1.75 11.44 4.39
N ASP A 95 1.55 12.62 5.00
CA ASP A 95 2.03 13.89 4.43
C ASP A 95 3.54 14.00 4.69
N LEU A 96 4.33 13.39 3.80
CA LEU A 96 5.79 13.36 3.90
C LEU A 96 6.43 14.72 3.57
N GLY A 97 5.71 15.60 2.86
CA GLY A 97 6.18 16.94 2.49
C GLY A 97 6.23 17.93 3.66
N LYS A 98 5.41 17.71 4.70
CA LYS A 98 5.34 18.59 5.87
C LYS A 98 6.00 18.01 7.12
N THR A 99 6.94 17.08 6.97
CA THR A 99 7.63 16.46 8.11
C THR A 99 8.53 17.48 8.83
N VAL A 100 8.30 17.67 10.13
CA VAL A 100 9.09 18.58 10.98
C VAL A 100 10.10 17.78 11.81
N PHE A 101 11.37 18.10 11.65
CA PHE A 101 12.48 17.56 12.45
C PHE A 101 12.96 18.66 13.41
N ARG A 102 13.25 18.30 14.66
CA ARG A 102 13.71 19.26 15.68
C ARG A 102 14.98 18.75 16.35
N GLY A 103 15.97 19.63 16.42
CA GLY A 103 17.25 19.36 17.07
C GLY A 103 18.34 19.03 16.05
N GLU A 104 19.56 19.46 16.35
CA GLU A 104 20.69 19.44 15.41
C GLU A 104 20.91 18.06 14.77
N THR A 105 20.94 16.99 15.58
CA THR A 105 21.11 15.63 15.06
C THR A 105 19.96 15.19 14.16
N ALA A 106 18.71 15.50 14.53
CA ALA A 106 17.54 15.10 13.73
C ALA A 106 17.49 15.84 12.39
N GLU A 107 17.87 17.12 12.39
CA GLU A 107 17.95 17.94 11.17
C GLU A 107 19.05 17.45 10.23
N GLN A 108 20.23 17.07 10.76
CA GLN A 108 21.30 16.47 9.97
C GLN A 108 20.86 15.14 9.33
N VAL A 109 20.19 14.26 10.08
CA VAL A 109 19.65 13.00 9.56
C VAL A 109 18.61 13.26 8.47
N ALA A 110 17.72 14.24 8.67
CA ALA A 110 16.72 14.60 7.67
C ALA A 110 17.34 15.11 6.36
N GLN A 111 18.43 15.87 6.44
CA GLN A 111 19.15 16.34 5.26
C GLN A 111 19.75 15.18 4.46
N VAL A 112 20.35 14.21 5.15
CA VAL A 112 20.86 12.98 4.51
C VAL A 112 19.72 12.18 3.89
N ALA A 113 18.62 11.95 4.62
CA ALA A 113 17.46 11.24 4.10
C ALA A 113 16.88 11.90 2.83
N ARG A 114 16.72 13.23 2.82
CA ARG A 114 16.27 13.98 1.63
C ARG A 114 17.21 13.84 0.43
N SER A 115 18.52 13.72 0.66
CA SER A 115 19.48 13.47 -0.42
C SER A 115 19.29 12.08 -1.04
N ILE A 116 19.03 11.07 -0.21
CA ILE A 116 18.75 9.69 -0.67
C ILE A 116 17.44 9.65 -1.44
N PHE A 117 16.36 10.21 -0.90
CA PHE A 117 15.06 10.20 -1.56
C PHE A 117 15.11 10.85 -2.96
N ARG A 118 15.79 12.00 -3.08
CA ARG A 118 15.99 12.63 -4.39
C ARG A 118 16.79 11.77 -5.36
N ALA A 119 17.83 11.08 -4.89
CA ALA A 119 18.62 10.16 -5.73
C ALA A 119 17.77 8.97 -6.22
N GLU A 120 16.84 8.49 -5.41
CA GLU A 120 15.90 7.40 -5.75
C GLU A 120 14.64 7.87 -6.50
N SER A 121 14.60 9.14 -6.90
CA SER A 121 13.44 9.76 -7.57
C SER A 121 12.15 9.72 -6.74
N LEU A 122 12.27 9.69 -5.40
CA LEU A 122 11.18 9.87 -4.46
C LEU A 122 11.08 11.36 -4.11
N GLN A 123 9.94 11.96 -4.45
CA GLN A 123 9.69 13.40 -4.28
C GLN A 123 8.43 13.58 -3.43
N PHE A 124 8.50 14.48 -2.46
CA PHE A 124 7.43 14.74 -1.50
C PHE A 124 7.06 16.24 -1.44
N GLU A 125 7.52 17.02 -2.43
CA GLU A 125 7.35 18.48 -2.53
C GLU A 125 6.15 18.87 -3.41
#